data_AF-A0A3C1STI7-F1
#
_entry.id   AF-A0A3C1STI7-F1
#
_cell.length_a   1.000
_cell.length_b   1.000
_cell.length_c   1.000
_cell.angle_alpha   90.00
_cell.angle_beta   90.00
_cell.angle_gamma   90.00
#
_symmetry.space_group_name_H-M   'P 1'
#
loop_
_entity.id
_entity.type
_entity.pdbx_description
1 polymer ?
#
loop_
_entity_poly.entity_id
_entity_poly.type
_entity_poly.pdbx_seq_one_letter_code
_entity_poly.pdbx_strand_id
1 'polypeptide(L)'
;MAAAIATAPDRPVEDEDNPPTRPEDWDNAIVSHSYEELREKLAERRRARGAQKAPTKEQVAIRFSPEVLAYFRGTGKGWHTRMDAALKEWIAARPR
;
A
#
# COMPACT_ATOMS: atom_id res chain seq x y z
N MET A 1 -30.83 -14.84 28.50
CA MET A 1 -30.60 -14.75 27.03
C MET A 1 -31.68 -15.43 26.18
N ALA A 2 -32.48 -16.39 26.69
CA ALA A 2 -33.50 -17.06 25.87
C ALA A 2 -34.72 -16.19 25.50
N ALA A 3 -35.07 -15.19 26.31
CA ALA A 3 -36.27 -14.36 26.09
C ALA A 3 -36.14 -13.32 24.95
N ALA A 4 -34.92 -12.91 24.57
CA ALA A 4 -34.72 -11.85 23.57
C ALA A 4 -34.86 -12.36 22.13
N ILE A 5 -34.51 -13.62 21.86
CA ILE A 5 -34.61 -14.24 20.53
C ILE A 5 -36.08 -14.49 20.18
N ALA A 6 -36.91 -14.81 21.17
CA ALA A 6 -38.34 -15.10 20.99
C ALA A 6 -39.20 -13.88 20.61
N THR A 7 -38.69 -12.66 20.83
CA THR A 7 -39.40 -11.40 20.55
C THR A 7 -38.79 -10.64 19.36
N ALA A 8 -37.73 -11.17 18.75
CA ALA A 8 -37.15 -10.56 17.56
C ALA A 8 -38.15 -10.68 16.40
N PRO A 9 -38.31 -9.63 15.57
CA PRO A 9 -39.14 -9.71 14.38
C PRO A 9 -38.57 -10.74 13.40
N ASP A 10 -39.43 -11.51 12.75
CA ASP A 10 -39.04 -12.45 11.67
C ASP A 10 -38.49 -11.75 10.41
N ARG A 11 -38.62 -10.41 10.35
CA ARG A 11 -38.09 -9.60 9.26
C ARG A 11 -36.74 -8.98 9.64
N PRO A 12 -35.80 -8.86 8.69
CA PRO A 12 -34.56 -8.11 8.91
C PRO A 12 -34.87 -6.70 9.40
N VAL A 13 -34.14 -6.25 10.41
CA VAL A 13 -34.15 -4.85 10.84
C VAL A 13 -33.39 -4.06 9.77
N GLU A 14 -34.06 -3.08 9.18
CA GLU A 14 -33.41 -2.15 8.26
C GLU A 14 -32.60 -1.15 9.09
N ASP A 15 -31.29 -1.21 8.95
CA ASP A 15 -30.32 -0.33 9.62
C ASP A 15 -29.49 0.38 8.54
N GLU A 16 -29.37 1.70 8.65
CA GLU A 16 -28.65 2.53 7.69
C GLU A 16 -27.14 2.22 7.67
N ASP A 17 -26.57 1.85 8.82
CA ASP A 17 -25.15 1.52 8.97
C ASP A 17 -24.86 0.03 8.66
N ASN A 18 -25.90 -0.80 8.50
CA ASN A 18 -25.79 -2.22 8.16
C ASN A 18 -26.77 -2.62 7.04
N PRO A 19 -26.54 -2.14 5.81
CA PRO A 19 -27.39 -2.49 4.68
C PRO A 19 -27.33 -3.99 4.36
N PRO A 20 -28.40 -4.58 3.77
CA PRO A 20 -28.40 -5.97 3.36
C PRO A 20 -27.33 -6.23 2.30
N THR A 21 -26.63 -7.35 2.43
CA THR A 21 -25.59 -7.75 1.47
C THR A 21 -26.21 -7.95 0.08
N ARG A 22 -25.53 -7.45 -0.95
CA ARG A 22 -25.87 -7.60 -2.36
C ARG A 22 -25.00 -8.69 -2.99
N PRO A 23 -25.43 -9.31 -4.11
CA PRO A 23 -24.60 -10.27 -4.84
C PRO A 23 -23.22 -9.71 -5.23
N GLU A 24 -23.17 -8.44 -5.60
CA GLU A 24 -21.95 -7.70 -5.99
C GLU A 24 -20.88 -7.66 -4.89
N ASP A 25 -21.30 -7.70 -3.61
CA ASP A 25 -20.36 -7.70 -2.47
C ASP A 25 -19.48 -8.95 -2.45
N TRP A 26 -19.90 -10.02 -3.15
CA TRP A 26 -19.21 -11.30 -3.20
C TRP A 26 -18.30 -11.48 -4.42
N ASP A 27 -18.30 -10.56 -5.40
CA ASP A 27 -17.57 -10.69 -6.67
C ASP A 27 -16.07 -10.96 -6.49
N ASN A 28 -15.50 -10.51 -5.37
CA ASN A 28 -14.09 -10.69 -5.04
C ASN A 28 -13.85 -11.54 -3.79
N ALA A 29 -14.87 -12.20 -3.26
CA ALA A 29 -14.75 -13.02 -2.06
C ALA A 29 -13.81 -14.21 -2.28
N ILE A 30 -13.10 -14.59 -1.23
CA ILE A 30 -12.27 -15.80 -1.21
C ILE A 30 -13.04 -16.84 -0.40
N VAL A 31 -13.52 -17.88 -1.07
CA VAL A 31 -14.15 -19.02 -0.41
C VAL A 31 -13.06 -19.99 0.04
N SER A 32 -13.08 -20.39 1.31
CA SER A 32 -12.15 -21.36 1.91
C SER A 32 -12.89 -22.25 2.90
N HIS A 33 -12.54 -23.54 2.95
CA HIS A 33 -13.13 -24.53 3.86
C HIS A 33 -12.24 -24.84 5.07
N SER A 34 -11.02 -24.31 5.09
CA SER A 34 -10.11 -24.41 6.23
C SER A 34 -9.25 -23.15 6.38
N TYR A 35 -8.68 -22.97 7.58
CA TYR A 35 -7.74 -21.88 7.84
C TYR A 35 -6.46 -21.99 7.00
N GLU A 36 -5.99 -23.21 6.73
CA GLU A 36 -4.80 -23.45 5.91
C GLU A 36 -5.04 -23.05 4.45
N GLU A 37 -6.15 -23.50 3.87
CA GLU A 37 -6.57 -23.15 2.50
C GLU A 37 -6.75 -21.64 2.34
N LEU A 38 -7.32 -20.97 3.35
CA LEU A 38 -7.44 -19.52 3.36
C LEU A 38 -6.08 -18.83 3.32
N ARG A 39 -5.09 -19.31 4.10
CA ARG A 39 -3.74 -18.73 4.11
C ARG A 39 -3.04 -18.88 2.77
N GLU A 40 -3.20 -20.01 2.09
CA GLU A 40 -2.64 -20.23 0.76
C GLU A 40 -3.25 -19.30 -0.28
N LYS A 41 -4.59 -19.23 -0.36
CA LYS A 41 -5.31 -18.34 -1.29
C LYS A 41 -4.98 -16.85 -1.05
N LEU A 42 -4.81 -16.47 0.22
CA LEU A 42 -4.37 -15.11 0.57
C LEU A 42 -2.90 -14.85 0.22
N ALA A 43 -2.03 -15.86 0.28
CA ALA A 43 -0.64 -15.73 -0.14
C ALA A 43 -0.54 -15.51 -1.66
N GLU A 44 -1.36 -16.21 -2.46
CA GLU A 44 -1.44 -16.01 -3.92
C GLU A 44 -2.00 -14.64 -4.30
N ARG A 45 -3.06 -14.18 -3.61
CA ARG A 45 -3.67 -12.86 -3.85
C ARG A 45 -2.89 -11.69 -3.28
N ARG A 46 -2.01 -11.92 -2.30
CA ARG A 46 -1.08 -10.90 -1.84
C ARG A 46 -0.18 -10.56 -3.02
N ARG A 47 -0.49 -9.45 -3.69
CA ARG A 47 0.52 -8.66 -4.40
C ARG A 47 1.54 -8.27 -3.36
N ALA A 48 2.52 -9.13 -3.13
CA ALA A 48 3.62 -8.84 -2.25
C ALA A 48 4.18 -7.50 -2.75
N ARG A 49 4.07 -6.46 -1.93
CA ARG A 49 5.09 -5.42 -1.97
C ARG A 49 6.36 -6.24 -1.77
N GLY A 50 7.14 -6.37 -2.84
CA GLY A 50 8.22 -7.36 -2.90
C GLY A 50 9.06 -7.27 -1.64
N ALA A 51 9.72 -8.37 -1.26
CA ALA A 51 10.64 -8.38 -0.12
C ALA A 51 11.36 -7.04 -0.06
N GLN A 52 11.30 -6.37 1.10
CA GLN A 52 11.97 -5.10 1.33
C GLN A 52 13.48 -5.38 1.23
N LYS A 53 13.96 -5.60 0.00
CA LYS A 53 15.35 -5.74 -0.38
C LYS A 53 16.00 -4.49 0.19
N ALA A 54 17.12 -4.70 0.88
CA ALA A 54 17.91 -3.69 1.55
C ALA A 54 17.76 -2.31 0.87
N PRO A 55 17.59 -1.23 1.65
CA PRO A 55 17.25 0.08 1.11
C PRO A 55 18.15 0.38 -0.09
N THR A 56 17.56 0.48 -1.28
CA THR A 56 18.31 0.67 -2.54
C THR A 56 19.08 2.00 -2.54
N LYS A 57 18.79 2.86 -1.57
CA LYS A 57 19.41 4.16 -1.35
C LYS A 57 19.78 4.28 0.12
N GLU A 58 21.00 4.68 0.41
CA GLU A 58 21.44 4.99 1.76
C GLU A 58 21.01 6.43 2.11
N GLN A 59 20.40 6.62 3.28
CA GLN A 59 20.02 7.95 3.76
C GLN A 59 21.18 8.56 4.55
N VAL A 60 21.88 9.50 3.93
CA VAL A 60 22.99 10.23 4.57
C VAL A 60 22.64 11.71 4.67
N ALA A 61 22.98 12.34 5.80
CA ALA A 61 22.87 13.78 5.98
C ALA A 61 24.08 14.49 5.36
N ILE A 62 23.91 15.03 4.14
CA ILE A 62 24.94 15.78 3.41
C ILE A 62 24.53 17.25 3.32
N ARG A 63 25.49 18.16 3.48
CA ARG A 63 25.28 19.60 3.26
C ARG A 63 25.58 19.93 1.79
N PHE A 64 24.63 20.59 1.14
CA PHE A 64 24.76 21.12 -0.23
C PHE A 64 24.75 22.64 -0.20
N SER A 65 25.38 23.28 -1.19
CA SER A 65 25.29 24.72 -1.34
C SER A 65 23.85 25.18 -1.61
N PRO A 66 23.44 26.37 -1.12
CA PRO A 66 22.06 26.86 -1.25
C PRO A 66 21.55 26.92 -2.70
N GLU A 67 22.39 27.31 -3.65
CA GLU A 67 22.07 27.45 -5.07
C GLU A 67 21.70 26.12 -5.72
N VAL A 68 22.39 25.04 -5.34
CA VAL A 68 22.10 23.69 -5.84
C VAL A 68 20.73 23.22 -5.34
N LEU A 69 20.45 23.42 -4.05
CA LEU A 69 19.16 23.06 -3.48
C LEU A 69 18.03 23.91 -4.05
N ALA A 70 18.24 25.20 -4.27
CA ALA A 70 17.26 26.10 -4.85
C ALA A 70 16.87 25.64 -6.27
N TYR A 71 17.87 25.34 -7.12
CA TYR A 71 17.65 24.83 -8.46
C TYR A 71 16.80 23.56 -8.46
N PHE A 72 17.23 22.52 -7.71
CA PHE A 72 16.50 21.26 -7.72
C PHE A 72 15.12 21.38 -7.09
N ARG A 73 14.94 22.09 -5.96
CA ARG A 73 13.60 22.29 -5.38
C ARG A 73 12.65 23.01 -6.34
N GLY A 74 13.17 23.96 -7.13
CA GLY A 74 12.41 24.66 -8.18
C GLY A 74 11.86 23.73 -9.27
N THR A 75 12.46 22.55 -9.48
CA THR A 75 11.96 21.55 -10.44
C THR A 75 10.68 20.82 -9.97
N GLY A 76 10.23 21.04 -8.72
CA GLY A 76 8.97 20.50 -8.20
C GLY A 76 9.05 19.05 -7.69
N LYS A 77 7.92 18.33 -7.73
CA LYS A 77 7.82 16.94 -7.24
C LYS A 77 8.89 16.05 -7.89
N GLY A 78 9.56 15.23 -7.07
CA GLY A 78 10.62 14.33 -7.53
C GLY A 78 12.01 14.96 -7.66
N TRP A 79 12.24 16.15 -7.10
CA TRP A 79 13.55 16.82 -7.20
C TRP A 79 14.72 16.01 -6.62
N HIS A 80 14.50 15.24 -5.55
CA HIS A 80 15.50 14.29 -5.04
C HIS A 80 15.91 13.25 -6.09
N THR A 81 14.96 12.77 -6.92
CA THR A 81 15.24 11.77 -7.95
C THR A 81 16.02 12.38 -9.11
N ARG A 82 15.70 13.62 -9.50
CA ARG A 82 16.47 14.36 -10.51
C ARG A 82 17.90 14.66 -10.04
N MET A 83 18.06 15.02 -8.77
CA MET A 83 19.38 15.23 -8.18
C MET A 83 20.22 13.94 -8.15
N ASP A 84 19.62 12.80 -7.75
CA ASP A 84 20.26 11.48 -7.82
C ASP A 84 20.70 11.10 -9.25
N ALA A 85 19.87 11.38 -10.25
CA ALA A 85 20.20 11.13 -11.65
C ALA A 85 21.39 11.99 -12.12
N ALA A 86 21.42 13.28 -11.78
CA ALA A 86 22.53 14.17 -12.15
C ALA A 86 23.86 13.73 -11.52
N LEU A 87 23.84 13.26 -10.26
CA LEU A 87 25.03 12.71 -9.60
C LEU A 87 25.53 11.44 -10.29
N LYS A 88 24.62 10.54 -10.70
CA LYS A 88 24.97 9.33 -11.46
C LYS A 88 25.60 9.66 -12.82
N GLU A 89 25.04 10.63 -13.54
CA GLU A 89 25.59 11.10 -14.81
C GLU A 89 27.00 11.68 -14.62
N TRP A 90 27.21 12.48 -13.57
CA TRP A 90 28.53 13.02 -13.26
C TRP A 90 29.59 11.94 -12.99
N ILE A 91 29.20 10.86 -12.29
CA ILE A 91 30.06 9.69 -12.05
C ILE A 91 30.35 8.96 -13.37
N ALA A 92 29.33 8.71 -14.19
CA ALA A 92 29.48 8.01 -15.46
C ALA A 92 30.38 8.78 -16.45
N ALA A 93 30.33 10.12 -16.42
CA ALA A 93 31.19 10.98 -17.22
C ALA A 93 32.66 10.99 -16.75
N ARG A 94 32.95 10.48 -15.55
CA ARG A 94 34.31 10.44 -14.95
C ARG A 94 34.60 9.04 -14.42
N PRO A 95 34.78 8.05 -15.32
CA PRO A 95 35.29 6.75 -14.91
C PRO A 95 36.70 6.95 -14.33
N ARG A 96 36.95 6.29 -13.20
CA ARG A 96 38.27 6.22 -12.58
C ARG A 96 39.15 5.20 -13.29
#